data_AF-A0A8D8RRX4-F1
#
_entry.id   AF-A0A8D8RRX4-F1
#
_cell.length_a   1.000
_cell.length_b   1.000
_cell.length_c   1.000
_cell.angle_alpha   90.00
_cell.angle_beta   90.00
_cell.angle_gamma   90.00
#
_symmetry.space_group_name_H-M   'P 1'
#
loop_
_entity.id
_entity.type
_entity.pdbx_description
1 polymer ?
#
loop_
_entity_poly.entity_id
_entity_poly.type
_entity_poly.pdbx_seq_one_letter_code
_entity_poly.pdbx_strand_id
1 'polypeptide(L)'
;MNVTEHEVFLRAVRSITLAQLVSEDVPVFSGLLRELLSGMVKDIKDFPKETFDRVASSMRLISVLSFTGASHPRFTSTLNEVLVEDKLDTVPAVRDKQRDKIYQLYESTKVGHCTMVVGPTSGGKSTIIATLVKTGIAMGVQTQVYPLNPKSLPIKELYGVLDPITQFWTEGVLSYIFRQMNIPGSYETTDSQRPSGDTIPGTEPLCQDNRSSLFSTLSETRQLRNYIVLDGDLDEVWLENMNSVLDESKTLCLPNGGRTELVHHCRILFEVREN
;
A
#
# COMPACT_ATOMS: atom_id res chain seq x y z
N MET A 1 7.96 24.94 -7.59
CA MET A 1 9.05 24.38 -8.42
C MET A 1 8.47 24.17 -9.81
N ASN A 2 9.02 24.79 -10.85
CA ASN A 2 8.63 24.53 -12.25
C ASN A 2 9.29 23.21 -12.69
N VAL A 3 8.58 22.11 -12.51
CA VAL A 3 8.96 20.79 -13.03
C VAL A 3 8.46 20.74 -14.48
N THR A 4 9.32 20.38 -15.42
CA THR A 4 8.91 20.28 -16.83
C THR A 4 8.06 19.03 -17.06
N GLU A 5 7.17 19.04 -18.06
CA GLU A 5 6.33 17.90 -18.41
C GLU A 5 7.15 16.62 -18.65
N HIS A 6 8.30 16.76 -19.31
CA HIS A 6 9.25 15.67 -19.52
C HIS A 6 9.83 15.12 -18.22
N GLU A 7 10.12 15.96 -17.23
CA GLU A 7 10.63 15.51 -15.93
C GLU A 7 9.56 14.75 -15.14
N VAL A 8 8.28 15.16 -15.25
CA VAL A 8 7.14 14.42 -14.68
C VAL A 8 6.98 13.07 -15.36
N PHE A 9 7.01 13.03 -16.70
CA PHE A 9 6.92 11.79 -17.47
C PHE A 9 8.04 10.80 -17.09
N LEU A 10 9.28 11.29 -17.01
CA LEU A 10 10.43 10.46 -16.63
C LEU A 10 10.36 9.94 -15.21
N ARG A 11 9.88 10.76 -14.29
CA ARG A 11 9.63 10.33 -12.92
C ARG A 11 8.59 9.21 -12.88
N ALA A 12 7.49 9.35 -13.64
CA ALA A 12 6.41 8.38 -13.70
C ALA A 12 6.86 7.04 -14.31
N VAL A 13 7.46 7.08 -15.52
CA VAL A 13 8.00 5.89 -16.20
C VAL A 13 8.98 5.19 -15.28
N ARG A 14 9.90 5.93 -14.66
CA ARG A 14 10.88 5.34 -13.74
C ARG A 14 10.22 4.70 -12.52
N SER A 15 9.30 5.39 -11.83
CA SER A 15 8.70 4.87 -10.60
C SER A 15 7.90 3.58 -10.82
N ILE A 16 7.26 3.47 -11.99
CA ILE A 16 6.48 2.28 -12.36
C ILE A 16 7.42 1.14 -12.76
N THR A 17 8.38 1.42 -13.65
CA THR A 17 9.23 0.37 -14.22
C THR A 17 10.27 -0.13 -13.22
N LEU A 18 10.89 0.72 -12.39
CA LEU A 18 11.91 0.28 -11.42
C LEU A 18 11.37 -0.69 -10.37
N ALA A 19 10.08 -0.62 -10.04
CA ALA A 19 9.46 -1.54 -9.09
C ALA A 19 9.35 -2.98 -9.65
N GLN A 20 9.42 -3.13 -10.98
CA GLN A 20 9.23 -4.39 -11.69
C GLN A 20 10.55 -5.03 -12.18
N LEU A 21 11.67 -4.32 -12.09
CA LEU A 21 12.97 -4.78 -12.60
C LEU A 21 13.77 -5.58 -11.57
N VAL A 22 14.49 -6.59 -12.06
CA VAL A 22 15.54 -7.28 -11.30
C VAL A 22 16.75 -6.34 -11.17
N SER A 23 17.54 -6.49 -10.10
CA SER A 23 18.69 -5.61 -9.84
C SER A 23 19.72 -5.56 -10.98
N GLU A 24 19.81 -6.62 -11.78
CA GLU A 24 20.71 -6.74 -12.92
C GLU A 24 20.25 -5.92 -14.13
N ASP A 25 18.94 -5.72 -14.27
CA ASP A 25 18.33 -4.97 -15.37
C ASP A 25 18.31 -3.46 -15.10
N VAL A 26 18.42 -3.04 -13.84
CA VAL A 26 18.37 -1.62 -13.45
C VAL A 26 19.43 -0.76 -14.18
N PRO A 27 20.71 -1.19 -14.29
CA PRO A 27 21.70 -0.46 -15.07
C PRO A 27 21.38 -0.40 -16.57
N VAL A 28 20.87 -1.49 -17.15
CA VAL A 28 20.50 -1.58 -18.57
C VAL A 28 19.34 -0.64 -18.87
N PHE A 29 18.27 -0.69 -18.07
CA PHE A 29 17.14 0.22 -18.17
C PHE A 29 17.58 1.68 -18.03
N SER A 30 18.46 1.98 -17.07
CA SER A 30 19.00 3.33 -16.88
C SER A 30 19.83 3.79 -18.08
N GLY A 31 20.57 2.89 -18.72
CA GLY A 31 21.31 3.16 -19.96
C GLY A 31 20.38 3.46 -21.13
N LEU A 32 19.40 2.59 -21.37
CA LEU A 32 18.39 2.76 -22.43
C LEU A 32 17.59 4.05 -22.25
N LEU A 33 17.18 4.35 -21.01
CA LEU A 33 16.44 5.58 -20.72
C LEU A 33 17.31 6.81 -21.01
N ARG A 34 18.61 6.79 -20.68
CA ARG A 34 19.53 7.88 -21.06
C ARG A 34 19.71 8.02 -22.57
N GLU A 35 19.83 6.92 -23.30
CA GLU A 35 20.00 6.91 -24.75
C GLU A 35 18.74 7.41 -25.48
N LEU A 36 17.57 6.88 -25.14
CA LEU A 36 16.29 7.29 -25.71
C LEU A 36 16.02 8.78 -25.46
N LEU A 37 16.36 9.29 -24.28
CA LEU A 37 16.17 10.69 -23.95
C LEU A 37 17.20 11.61 -24.59
N SER A 38 18.43 11.14 -24.78
CA SER A 38 19.40 11.85 -25.63
C SER A 38 18.88 11.96 -27.07
N GLY A 39 18.17 10.94 -27.57
CA GLY A 39 17.51 10.94 -28.88
C GLY A 39 16.35 11.93 -28.99
N MET A 40 15.40 11.88 -28.06
CA MET A 40 14.22 12.78 -28.06
C MET A 40 14.61 14.26 -27.98
N VAL A 41 15.69 14.60 -27.27
CA VAL A 41 16.17 15.98 -27.15
C VAL A 41 16.89 16.47 -28.43
N LYS A 42 17.40 15.57 -29.29
CA LYS A 42 18.04 15.94 -30.56
C LYS A 42 17.04 16.32 -31.65
N ASP A 43 15.83 15.78 -31.61
CA ASP A 43 14.77 16.06 -32.60
C ASP A 43 14.00 17.36 -32.31
N ILE A 44 14.13 17.90 -31.10
CA ILE A 44 13.64 19.23 -30.75
C ILE A 44 14.69 20.26 -31.21
N LYS A 45 14.55 20.72 -32.46
CA LYS A 45 15.49 21.66 -33.12
C LYS A 45 15.78 22.97 -32.35
N ASP A 46 14.97 23.32 -31.35
CA ASP A 46 15.09 24.55 -30.54
C ASP A 46 15.50 24.31 -29.08
N PHE A 47 15.95 23.10 -28.71
CA PHE A 47 16.37 22.86 -27.33
C PHE A 47 17.76 23.47 -27.07
N PRO A 48 17.93 24.44 -26.15
CA PRO A 48 19.23 25.08 -25.94
C PRO A 48 20.25 24.07 -25.44
N LYS A 49 21.38 23.92 -26.16
CA LYS A 49 22.48 23.01 -25.78
C LYS A 49 22.98 23.23 -24.35
N GLU A 50 22.96 24.47 -23.85
CA GLU A 50 23.29 24.77 -22.45
C GLU A 50 22.32 24.15 -21.44
N THR A 51 21.04 24.01 -21.78
CA THR A 51 20.05 23.33 -20.92
C THR A 51 20.28 21.82 -20.92
N PHE A 52 20.69 21.25 -22.06
CA PHE A 52 21.09 19.85 -22.16
C PHE A 52 22.34 19.56 -21.33
N ASP A 53 23.40 20.37 -21.45
CA ASP A 53 24.59 20.22 -20.62
C ASP A 53 24.28 20.50 -19.15
N ARG A 54 23.32 21.36 -18.81
CA ARG A 54 22.87 21.52 -17.42
C ARG A 54 22.03 20.34 -16.93
N VAL A 55 21.28 19.62 -17.77
CA VAL A 55 20.49 18.44 -17.36
C VAL A 55 21.34 17.17 -17.32
N ALA A 56 22.32 17.05 -18.23
CA ALA A 56 23.25 15.93 -18.35
C ALA A 56 24.47 16.07 -17.40
N SER A 57 25.02 17.28 -17.24
CA SER A 57 26.16 17.56 -16.35
C SER A 57 25.73 17.92 -14.93
N SER A 58 24.49 18.39 -14.71
CA SER A 58 23.96 18.33 -13.35
C SER A 58 23.72 16.86 -13.03
N MET A 59 24.24 16.44 -11.89
CA MET A 59 23.81 15.26 -11.12
C MET A 59 22.29 15.15 -10.89
N ARG A 60 21.44 15.92 -11.58
CA ARG A 60 19.98 15.84 -11.56
C ARG A 60 19.43 14.61 -12.25
N LEU A 61 20.04 14.09 -13.32
CA LEU A 61 19.59 12.81 -13.89
C LEU A 61 19.95 11.62 -13.01
N ILE A 62 21.04 11.71 -12.23
CA ILE A 62 21.37 10.72 -11.21
C ILE A 62 20.49 10.92 -9.97
N SER A 63 20.20 12.14 -9.50
CA SER A 63 19.29 12.35 -8.35
C SER A 63 17.82 12.05 -8.68
N VAL A 64 17.39 12.52 -9.85
CA VAL A 64 16.78 11.77 -10.95
C VAL A 64 16.47 10.32 -10.64
N LEU A 65 17.35 9.45 -11.15
CA LEU A 65 17.32 8.00 -11.16
C LEU A 65 17.50 7.32 -9.80
N SER A 66 18.23 7.94 -8.88
CA SER A 66 18.38 7.48 -7.51
C SER A 66 17.02 7.57 -6.82
N PHE A 67 16.62 6.50 -6.13
CA PHE A 67 15.44 6.48 -5.27
C PHE A 67 15.70 7.34 -4.03
N THR A 68 16.01 8.63 -4.21
CA THR A 68 16.39 9.49 -3.11
C THR A 68 15.12 9.89 -2.36
N GLY A 69 15.13 9.62 -1.05
CA GLY A 69 14.18 10.17 -0.08
C GLY A 69 14.03 11.71 -0.14
N ALA A 70 14.83 12.40 -0.96
CA ALA A 70 14.68 13.81 -1.32
C ALA A 70 13.27 14.19 -1.83
N SER A 71 12.51 13.26 -2.42
CA SER A 71 11.12 13.52 -2.82
C SER A 71 10.15 13.61 -1.63
N HIS A 72 10.46 12.96 -0.51
CA HIS A 72 9.63 12.93 0.70
C HIS A 72 10.49 13.05 1.95
N PRO A 73 10.99 14.26 2.28
CA PRO A 73 11.93 14.47 3.38
C PRO A 73 11.33 14.07 4.74
N ARG A 74 10.05 14.36 4.97
CA ARG A 74 9.33 13.97 6.20
C ARG A 74 9.17 12.46 6.36
N PHE A 75 8.89 11.75 5.27
CA PHE A 75 8.83 10.29 5.30
C PHE A 75 10.23 9.71 5.54
N THR A 76 11.26 10.32 4.95
CA THR A 76 12.65 9.89 5.09
C THR A 76 13.15 9.97 6.53
N SER A 77 12.91 11.09 7.20
CA SER A 77 13.33 11.27 8.59
C SER A 77 12.66 10.22 9.48
N THR A 78 11.34 10.10 9.36
CA THR A 78 10.53 9.16 10.15
C THR A 78 10.94 7.71 9.87
N LEU A 79 11.18 7.34 8.60
CA LEU A 79 11.61 6.01 8.23
C LEU A 79 12.97 5.67 8.87
N ASN A 80 13.92 6.60 8.85
CA ASN A 80 15.22 6.37 9.47
C ASN A 80 15.10 6.20 10.99
N GLU A 81 14.21 6.95 11.65
CA GLU A 81 13.93 6.79 13.08
C GLU A 81 13.36 5.39 13.38
N VAL A 82 12.37 4.93 12.61
CA VAL A 82 11.77 3.59 12.77
C VAL A 82 12.80 2.48 12.50
N LEU A 83 13.69 2.64 11.52
CA LEU A 83 14.74 1.65 11.22
C LEU A 83 15.73 1.50 12.38
N VAL A 84 16.06 2.60 13.07
CA VAL A 84 16.93 2.59 14.25
C VAL A 84 16.21 1.95 15.45
N GLU A 85 14.94 2.28 15.65
CA GLU A 85 14.11 1.70 16.72
C GLU A 85 14.01 0.18 16.60
N ASP A 86 13.73 -0.32 15.39
CA ASP A 86 13.61 -1.75 15.11
C ASP A 86 14.98 -2.46 15.00
N LYS A 87 16.10 -1.75 15.19
CA LYS A 87 17.49 -2.25 15.06
C LYS A 87 17.76 -2.88 13.68
N LEU A 88 17.13 -2.35 12.64
CA LEU A 88 17.30 -2.78 11.25
C LEU A 88 18.43 -2.01 10.55
N ASP A 89 19.11 -1.11 11.26
CA ASP A 89 20.18 -0.25 10.77
C ASP A 89 21.60 -0.85 10.93
N THR A 90 21.70 -2.05 11.51
CA THR A 90 22.97 -2.70 11.90
C THR A 90 23.98 -2.89 10.77
N VAL A 91 23.52 -3.10 9.52
CA VAL A 91 24.38 -3.27 8.35
C VAL A 91 24.06 -2.19 7.32
N PRO A 92 24.95 -1.20 7.07
CA PRO A 92 24.66 -0.06 6.19
C PRO A 92 24.21 -0.45 4.78
N ALA A 93 24.84 -1.46 4.18
CA ALA A 93 24.49 -1.94 2.85
C ALA A 93 23.09 -2.58 2.77
N VAL A 94 22.65 -3.24 3.84
CA VAL A 94 21.32 -3.85 3.94
C VAL A 94 20.27 -2.77 4.22
N ARG A 95 20.58 -1.85 5.14
CA ARG A 95 19.75 -0.69 5.47
C ARG A 95 19.38 0.12 4.24
N ASP A 96 20.36 0.46 3.41
CA ASP A 96 20.11 1.30 2.23
C ASP A 96 19.22 0.56 1.20
N LYS A 97 19.43 -0.75 0.99
CA LYS A 97 18.57 -1.57 0.14
C LYS A 97 17.14 -1.69 0.68
N GLN A 98 16.98 -1.94 1.98
CA GLN A 98 15.68 -2.03 2.64
C GLN A 98 14.92 -0.71 2.56
N ARG A 99 15.61 0.41 2.84
CA ARG A 99 15.06 1.76 2.74
C ARG A 99 14.53 2.02 1.32
N ASP A 100 15.32 1.72 0.30
CA ASP A 100 14.93 1.92 -1.09
C ASP A 100 13.71 1.06 -1.48
N LYS A 101 13.62 -0.19 -0.98
CA LYS A 101 12.45 -1.05 -1.17
C LYS A 101 11.20 -0.56 -0.44
N ILE A 102 11.34 -0.01 0.77
CA ILE A 102 10.23 0.61 1.51
C ILE A 102 9.71 1.82 0.74
N TYR A 103 10.59 2.63 0.16
CA TYR A 103 10.15 3.74 -0.68
C TYR A 103 9.46 3.29 -1.96
N GLN A 104 9.98 2.25 -2.63
CA GLN A 104 9.32 1.65 -3.80
C GLN A 104 7.89 1.23 -3.46
N LEU A 105 7.71 0.53 -2.34
CA LEU A 105 6.40 0.14 -1.85
C LEU A 105 5.52 1.35 -1.50
N TYR A 106 6.08 2.35 -0.81
CA TYR A 106 5.36 3.58 -0.45
C TYR A 106 4.81 4.31 -1.68
N GLU A 107 5.62 4.51 -2.72
CA GLU A 107 5.16 5.14 -3.96
C GLU A 107 4.14 4.28 -4.70
N SER A 108 4.36 2.96 -4.76
CA SER A 108 3.40 2.04 -5.40
C SER A 108 2.02 2.09 -4.73
N THR A 109 1.98 2.11 -3.39
CA THR A 109 0.71 2.24 -2.63
C THR A 109 0.02 3.60 -2.78
N LYS A 110 0.68 4.62 -3.32
CA LYS A 110 -0.01 5.89 -3.65
C LYS A 110 -0.71 5.84 -4.99
N VAL A 111 -0.14 5.10 -5.95
CA VAL A 111 -0.62 5.05 -7.33
C VAL A 111 -1.75 4.04 -7.47
N GLY A 112 -1.62 2.86 -6.86
CA GLY A 112 -2.61 1.78 -6.93
C GLY A 112 -3.27 1.46 -5.59
N HIS A 113 -4.41 0.77 -5.65
CA HIS A 113 -5.04 0.17 -4.47
C HIS A 113 -4.52 -1.23 -4.17
N CYS A 114 -3.90 -1.91 -5.15
CA CYS A 114 -3.31 -3.24 -4.99
C CYS A 114 -1.83 -3.23 -5.37
N THR A 115 -0.99 -3.86 -4.55
CA THR A 115 0.45 -3.98 -4.80
C THR A 115 0.95 -5.36 -4.41
N MET A 116 1.83 -5.94 -5.23
CA MET A 116 2.46 -7.23 -4.95
C MET A 116 3.91 -7.02 -4.50
N VAL A 117 4.29 -7.69 -3.42
CA VAL A 117 5.65 -7.75 -2.88
C VAL A 117 6.18 -9.15 -3.12
N VAL A 118 7.05 -9.28 -4.12
CA VAL A 118 7.62 -10.56 -4.57
C VAL A 118 9.07 -10.68 -4.12
N GLY A 119 9.47 -11.88 -3.73
CA GLY A 119 10.86 -12.19 -3.40
C GLY A 119 11.03 -13.52 -2.68
N PRO A 120 12.27 -13.95 -2.43
CA PRO A 120 12.57 -15.23 -1.81
C PRO A 120 12.03 -15.34 -0.37
N THR A 121 11.89 -16.57 0.11
CA THR A 121 11.59 -16.85 1.52
C THR A 121 12.68 -16.24 2.41
N SER A 122 12.28 -15.65 3.54
CA SER A 122 13.19 -14.94 4.44
C SER A 122 13.90 -13.72 3.82
N GLY A 123 13.43 -13.20 2.69
CA GLY A 123 13.97 -11.98 2.05
C GLY A 123 13.60 -10.66 2.74
N GLY A 124 12.92 -10.69 3.90
CA GLY A 124 12.51 -9.50 4.65
C GLY A 124 11.28 -8.77 4.11
N LYS A 125 10.44 -9.44 3.30
CA LYS A 125 9.21 -8.88 2.72
C LYS A 125 8.23 -8.38 3.79
N SER A 126 7.87 -9.23 4.75
CA SER A 126 7.00 -8.84 5.87
C SER A 126 7.60 -7.71 6.70
N THR A 127 8.93 -7.68 6.85
CA THR A 127 9.64 -6.58 7.54
C THR A 127 9.46 -5.26 6.78
N ILE A 128 9.63 -5.24 5.45
CA ILE A 128 9.41 -4.04 4.62
C ILE A 128 7.97 -3.52 4.78
N ILE A 129 6.97 -4.40 4.74
CA ILE A 129 5.55 -4.02 4.92
C ILE A 129 5.32 -3.47 6.33
N ALA A 130 5.83 -4.16 7.36
CA ALA A 130 5.68 -3.74 8.74
C ALA A 130 6.35 -2.39 9.02
N THR A 131 7.56 -2.16 8.51
CA THR A 131 8.26 -0.87 8.65
C THR A 131 7.51 0.25 7.92
N LEU A 132 6.92 -0.01 6.75
CA LEU A 132 6.09 0.98 6.05
C LEU A 132 4.87 1.40 6.89
N VAL A 133 4.17 0.43 7.47
CA VAL A 133 3.01 0.66 8.34
C VAL A 133 3.41 1.48 9.56
N LYS A 134 4.47 1.06 10.27
CA LYS A 134 5.01 1.78 11.44
C LYS A 134 5.38 3.22 11.10
N THR A 135 6.05 3.42 9.97
CA THR A 135 6.42 4.76 9.47
C THR A 135 5.17 5.62 9.23
N GLY A 136 4.12 5.04 8.64
CA GLY A 136 2.83 5.72 8.46
C GLY A 136 2.19 6.15 9.78
N ILE A 137 2.16 5.25 10.77
CA ILE A 137 1.63 5.53 12.11
C ILE A 137 2.42 6.65 12.79
N ALA A 138 3.76 6.58 12.74
CA ALA A 138 4.64 7.62 13.30
C ALA A 138 4.46 8.98 12.60
N MET A 139 4.06 8.99 11.33
CA MET A 139 3.70 10.22 10.61
C MET A 139 2.31 10.79 10.99
N GLY A 140 1.54 10.10 11.82
CA GLY A 140 0.19 10.47 12.25
C GLY A 140 -0.92 9.92 11.34
N VAL A 141 -0.63 8.95 10.47
CA VAL A 141 -1.63 8.28 9.63
C VAL A 141 -2.29 7.18 10.46
N GLN A 142 -3.60 7.26 10.64
CA GLN A 142 -4.36 6.21 11.30
C GLN A 142 -4.39 4.97 10.42
N THR A 143 -3.68 3.94 10.86
CA THR A 143 -3.40 2.76 10.04
C THR A 143 -3.93 1.50 10.69
N GLN A 144 -4.72 0.71 9.96
CA GLN A 144 -5.15 -0.63 10.36
C GLN A 144 -4.59 -1.67 9.40
N VAL A 145 -4.18 -2.82 9.92
CA VAL A 145 -3.60 -3.90 9.13
C VAL A 145 -4.36 -5.20 9.41
N TYR A 146 -4.85 -5.82 8.35
CA TYR A 146 -5.57 -7.09 8.38
C TYR A 146 -4.72 -8.15 7.67
N PRO A 147 -3.83 -8.84 8.39
CA PRO A 147 -3.11 -9.98 7.83
C PRO A 147 -4.06 -11.15 7.63
N LEU A 148 -4.01 -11.76 6.46
CA LEU A 148 -4.88 -12.87 6.08
C LEU A 148 -4.10 -13.82 5.16
N ASN A 149 -4.17 -15.12 5.44
CA ASN A 149 -3.70 -16.14 4.50
C ASN A 149 -4.92 -16.78 3.82
N PRO A 150 -5.20 -16.47 2.54
CA PRO A 150 -6.37 -16.98 1.82
C PRO A 150 -6.41 -18.51 1.72
N LYS A 151 -5.25 -19.17 1.66
CA LYS A 151 -5.14 -20.64 1.55
C LYS A 151 -5.34 -21.35 2.88
N SER A 152 -5.31 -20.62 4.00
CA SER A 152 -5.61 -21.20 5.33
C SER A 152 -7.11 -21.41 5.57
N LEU A 153 -7.98 -20.85 4.72
CA LEU A 153 -9.43 -20.93 4.85
C LEU A 153 -10.06 -21.54 3.60
N PRO A 154 -11.15 -22.32 3.74
CA PRO A 154 -11.93 -22.70 2.57
C PRO A 154 -12.61 -21.46 1.97
N ILE A 155 -12.80 -21.46 0.65
CA ILE A 155 -13.35 -20.31 -0.11
C ILE A 155 -14.70 -19.82 0.45
N LYS A 156 -15.56 -20.77 0.86
CA LYS A 156 -16.85 -20.47 1.49
C LYS A 156 -16.74 -19.68 2.81
N GLU A 157 -15.67 -19.87 3.57
CA GLU A 157 -15.41 -19.12 4.82
C GLU A 157 -14.62 -17.84 4.55
N LEU A 158 -13.88 -17.78 3.43
CA LEU A 158 -13.18 -16.57 3.01
C LEU A 158 -14.16 -15.50 2.52
N TYR A 159 -15.07 -15.85 1.60
CA TYR A 159 -16.01 -14.90 0.98
C TYR A 159 -17.43 -14.94 1.58
N GLY A 160 -17.77 -16.03 2.27
CA GLY A 160 -19.12 -16.28 2.75
C GLY A 160 -19.91 -17.20 1.82
N VAL A 161 -21.01 -17.73 2.35
CA VAL A 161 -21.85 -18.71 1.67
C VAL A 161 -23.32 -18.43 1.94
N LEU A 162 -24.14 -18.52 0.89
CA LEU A 162 -25.58 -18.50 0.98
C LEU A 162 -26.06 -19.96 0.99
N ASP A 163 -26.70 -20.38 2.08
CA ASP A 163 -27.31 -21.70 2.16
C ASP A 163 -28.50 -21.77 1.18
N PRO A 164 -28.50 -22.69 0.19
CA PRO A 164 -29.55 -22.77 -0.81
C PRO A 164 -30.90 -23.18 -0.23
N ILE A 165 -30.93 -23.87 0.91
CA ILE A 165 -32.16 -24.38 1.54
C ILE A 165 -32.72 -23.31 2.49
N THR A 166 -31.92 -22.86 3.44
CA THR A 166 -32.38 -21.92 4.47
C THR A 166 -32.39 -20.47 3.99
N GLN A 167 -31.75 -20.18 2.85
CA GLN A 167 -31.51 -18.82 2.33
C GLN A 167 -30.80 -17.92 3.34
N PHE A 168 -30.09 -18.54 4.31
CA PHE A 168 -29.32 -17.82 5.31
C PHE A 168 -27.93 -17.50 4.79
N TRP A 169 -27.51 -16.24 4.94
CA TRP A 169 -26.18 -15.80 4.57
C TRP A 169 -25.22 -15.95 5.75
N THR A 170 -24.16 -16.74 5.56
CA THR A 170 -23.02 -16.78 6.47
C THR A 170 -21.91 -15.91 5.91
N GLU A 171 -21.49 -14.91 6.67
CA GLU A 171 -20.44 -13.99 6.27
C GLU A 171 -19.06 -14.64 6.30
N GLY A 172 -18.23 -14.33 5.30
CA GLY A 172 -16.83 -14.76 5.27
C GLY A 172 -15.86 -13.74 5.84
N VAL A 173 -14.65 -14.19 6.18
CA VAL A 173 -13.60 -13.38 6.81
C VAL A 173 -13.23 -12.16 5.97
N LEU A 174 -13.03 -12.33 4.66
CA LEU A 174 -12.65 -11.22 3.79
C LEU A 174 -13.81 -10.24 3.59
N SER A 175 -15.04 -10.75 3.42
CA SER A 175 -16.24 -9.91 3.34
C SER A 175 -16.45 -9.07 4.60
N TYR A 176 -16.19 -9.66 5.78
CA TYR A 176 -16.23 -8.97 7.06
C TYR A 176 -15.19 -7.85 7.11
N ILE A 177 -13.94 -8.12 6.75
CA ILE A 177 -12.86 -7.12 6.74
C ILE A 177 -13.22 -5.95 5.82
N PHE A 178 -13.71 -6.22 4.60
CA PHE A 178 -14.16 -5.18 3.66
C PHE A 178 -15.23 -4.28 4.29
N ARG A 179 -16.22 -4.88 4.95
CA ARG A 179 -17.27 -4.13 5.63
C ARG A 179 -16.72 -3.30 6.79
N GLN A 180 -15.82 -3.85 7.62
CA GLN A 180 -15.22 -3.11 8.75
C GLN A 180 -14.41 -1.90 8.29
N MET A 181 -13.66 -2.05 7.21
CA MET A 181 -12.87 -0.96 6.63
C MET A 181 -13.73 0.16 6.04
N ASN A 182 -14.97 -0.16 5.64
CA ASN A 182 -15.91 0.81 5.08
C ASN A 182 -16.75 1.54 6.15
N ILE A 183 -16.70 1.12 7.42
CA ILE A 183 -17.42 1.81 8.50
C ILE A 183 -16.59 3.03 8.96
N PRO A 184 -17.08 4.27 8.79
CA PRO A 184 -16.39 5.43 9.33
C PRO A 184 -16.45 5.41 10.86
N GLY A 185 -15.30 5.52 11.53
CA GLY A 185 -15.25 5.52 13.01
C GLY A 185 -14.83 4.21 13.67
N SER A 186 -14.66 3.12 12.93
CA SER A 186 -14.18 1.83 13.47
C SER A 186 -12.73 1.85 13.98
N TYR A 187 -12.06 3.01 13.92
CA TYR A 187 -10.68 3.22 14.33
C TYR A 187 -10.47 3.41 15.84
N GLU A 188 -11.46 3.08 16.67
CA GLU A 188 -11.28 3.06 18.12
C GLU A 188 -10.20 2.01 18.48
N THR A 189 -9.14 2.54 19.07
CA THR A 189 -7.89 1.86 19.35
C THR A 189 -8.14 0.66 20.27
N THR A 190 -7.64 -0.51 19.91
CA THR A 190 -7.52 -1.69 20.78
C THR A 190 -6.49 -1.48 21.91
N ASP A 191 -6.41 -0.26 22.43
CA ASP A 191 -5.45 0.16 23.43
C ASP A 191 -6.16 0.83 24.61
N SER A 192 -7.31 0.31 25.03
CA SER A 192 -7.80 0.44 26.40
C SER A 192 -8.85 -0.64 26.67
N GLN A 193 -8.51 -1.59 27.56
CA GLN A 193 -9.38 -2.52 28.32
C GLN A 193 -9.06 -4.01 28.09
N ARG A 194 -8.06 -4.49 28.84
CA ARG A 194 -8.21 -5.79 29.50
C ARG A 194 -9.41 -5.70 30.45
N PRO A 195 -10.45 -6.53 30.33
CA PRO A 195 -11.51 -6.55 31.34
C PRO A 195 -10.97 -7.23 32.58
N SER A 196 -10.82 -6.45 33.66
CA SER A 196 -10.76 -6.97 35.01
C SER A 196 -12.20 -7.09 35.49
N GLY A 197 -12.62 -8.29 35.89
CA GLY A 197 -13.67 -8.56 36.89
C GLY A 197 -15.04 -7.87 36.79
N ASP A 198 -16.06 -8.71 36.62
CA ASP A 198 -17.36 -8.67 37.30
C ASP A 198 -18.40 -7.58 36.92
N THR A 199 -19.54 -8.00 36.32
CA THR A 199 -20.89 -8.01 36.93
C THR A 199 -22.05 -8.10 35.90
N ILE A 200 -22.74 -9.26 35.93
CA ILE A 200 -24.20 -9.60 35.85
C ILE A 200 -25.06 -9.30 34.58
N PRO A 201 -25.99 -10.22 34.18
CA PRO A 201 -26.83 -10.13 32.99
C PRO A 201 -28.21 -9.46 33.23
N GLY A 202 -28.76 -8.77 32.21
CA GLY A 202 -30.21 -8.52 32.15
C GLY A 202 -30.73 -7.11 31.79
N THR A 203 -30.06 -6.33 30.94
CA THR A 203 -30.69 -5.10 30.40
C THR A 203 -30.41 -4.93 28.91
N GLU A 204 -31.48 -4.96 28.11
CA GLU A 204 -31.50 -4.68 26.67
C GLU A 204 -31.18 -3.21 26.34
N PRO A 205 -30.75 -2.90 25.10
CA PRO A 205 -30.15 -1.61 24.76
C PRO A 205 -31.21 -0.59 24.32
N LEU A 206 -31.22 0.58 24.97
CA LEU A 206 -31.91 1.77 24.45
C LEU A 206 -30.93 2.55 23.55
N CYS A 207 -31.08 2.34 22.24
CA CYS A 207 -30.52 3.24 21.24
C CYS A 207 -31.36 4.54 21.23
N GLN A 208 -30.77 5.64 21.70
CA GLN A 208 -31.25 6.99 21.37
C GLN A 208 -30.05 7.86 20.96
N ASP A 209 -29.93 7.96 19.65
CA ASP A 209 -29.55 9.14 18.86
C ASP A 209 -29.04 10.37 19.61
N ASN A 210 -27.74 10.60 19.51
CA ASN A 210 -27.13 11.95 19.49
C ASN A 210 -25.66 11.94 18.99
N ARG A 211 -25.34 11.12 17.97
CA ARG A 211 -23.98 11.01 17.41
C ARG A 211 -23.72 11.84 16.15
N SER A 212 -24.74 12.47 15.58
CA SER A 212 -24.61 13.20 14.30
C SER A 212 -23.96 14.58 14.42
N SER A 213 -24.08 15.26 15.56
CA SER A 213 -23.64 16.66 15.70
C SER A 213 -22.18 16.83 16.16
N LEU A 214 -21.58 15.81 16.79
CA LEU A 214 -20.17 15.87 17.23
C LEU A 214 -19.18 15.39 16.16
N PHE A 215 -19.63 14.65 15.14
CA PHE A 215 -18.77 14.10 14.09
C PHE A 215 -18.49 15.06 12.94
N SER A 216 -19.33 16.08 12.73
CA SER A 216 -19.10 17.07 11.66
C SER A 216 -17.91 17.98 11.95
N THR A 217 -17.61 18.24 13.23
CA THR A 217 -16.54 19.15 13.67
C THR A 217 -15.16 18.48 13.83
N LEU A 218 -15.07 17.15 13.80
CA LEU A 218 -13.80 16.40 13.88
C LEU A 218 -13.28 15.92 12.51
N SER A 219 -13.93 16.36 11.43
CA SER A 219 -13.71 15.91 10.05
C SER A 219 -12.49 16.56 9.36
N GLU A 220 -11.78 17.46 10.03
CA GLU A 220 -10.58 18.09 9.47
C GLU A 220 -9.31 17.37 9.97
N THR A 221 -8.67 16.60 9.07
CA THR A 221 -7.24 16.18 9.05
C THR A 221 -6.79 14.79 9.55
N ARG A 222 -7.65 13.78 9.74
CA ARG A 222 -7.16 12.40 9.96
C ARG A 222 -6.96 11.66 8.64
N GLN A 223 -5.71 11.50 8.22
CA GLN A 223 -5.37 10.62 7.10
C GLN A 223 -5.55 9.16 7.56
N LEU A 224 -6.57 8.49 7.05
CA LEU A 224 -6.82 7.06 7.26
C LEU A 224 -6.07 6.24 6.20
N ARG A 225 -5.58 5.07 6.57
CA ARG A 225 -5.02 4.10 5.63
C ARG A 225 -5.17 2.67 6.13
N ASN A 226 -5.99 1.86 5.46
CA ASN A 226 -6.17 0.47 5.87
C ASN A 226 -5.42 -0.45 4.91
N TYR A 227 -4.81 -1.50 5.42
CA TYR A 227 -4.09 -2.49 4.65
C TYR A 227 -4.70 -3.87 4.86
N ILE A 228 -5.06 -4.56 3.79
CA ILE A 228 -5.21 -6.02 3.80
C ILE A 228 -3.88 -6.59 3.34
N VAL A 229 -3.26 -7.43 4.15
CA VAL A 229 -2.01 -8.12 3.80
C VAL A 229 -2.34 -9.58 3.53
N LEU A 230 -2.31 -9.97 2.27
CA LEU A 230 -2.56 -11.33 1.81
C LEU A 230 -1.22 -12.07 1.77
N ASP A 231 -0.99 -12.89 2.79
CA ASP A 231 0.24 -13.68 2.96
C ASP A 231 0.02 -15.11 2.46
N GLY A 232 0.72 -15.47 1.40
CA GLY A 232 0.69 -16.81 0.83
C GLY A 232 0.65 -16.82 -0.68
N ASP A 233 0.78 -18.03 -1.23
CA ASP A 233 0.80 -18.23 -2.67
C ASP A 233 -0.55 -17.87 -3.31
N LEU A 234 -0.46 -17.27 -4.48
CA LEU A 234 -1.62 -17.00 -5.33
C LEU A 234 -2.20 -18.30 -5.87
N ASP A 235 -3.52 -18.34 -6.03
CA ASP A 235 -4.25 -19.48 -6.61
C ASP A 235 -5.49 -18.96 -7.35
N GLU A 236 -5.74 -19.56 -8.51
CA GLU A 236 -6.78 -19.11 -9.43
C GLU A 236 -8.18 -19.15 -8.81
N VAL A 237 -8.45 -20.13 -7.94
CA VAL A 237 -9.79 -20.42 -7.44
C VAL A 237 -10.28 -19.31 -6.50
N TRP A 238 -9.43 -18.84 -5.59
CA TRP A 238 -9.84 -17.73 -4.72
C TRP A 238 -9.66 -16.37 -5.41
N LEU A 239 -8.73 -16.24 -6.35
CA LEU A 239 -8.54 -14.98 -7.09
C LEU A 239 -9.69 -14.66 -8.04
N GLU A 240 -10.44 -15.65 -8.52
CA GLU A 240 -11.60 -15.44 -9.39
C GLU A 240 -12.60 -14.44 -8.79
N ASN A 241 -12.91 -14.58 -7.50
CA ASN A 241 -13.80 -13.70 -6.75
C ASN A 241 -13.21 -12.32 -6.43
N MET A 242 -11.89 -12.13 -6.65
CA MET A 242 -11.18 -10.88 -6.39
C MET A 242 -10.97 -10.04 -7.65
N ASN A 243 -11.19 -10.55 -8.85
CA ASN A 243 -10.89 -9.83 -10.09
C ASN A 243 -11.49 -8.41 -10.13
N SER A 244 -12.77 -8.26 -9.77
CA SER A 244 -13.45 -6.95 -9.70
C SER A 244 -12.96 -6.06 -8.55
N VAL A 245 -12.32 -6.63 -7.52
CA VAL A 245 -11.64 -5.83 -6.50
C VAL A 245 -10.32 -5.28 -7.04
N LEU A 246 -9.60 -6.08 -7.82
CA LEU A 246 -8.26 -5.76 -8.30
C LEU A 246 -8.26 -4.83 -9.52
N ASP A 247 -9.36 -4.77 -10.26
CA ASP A 247 -9.54 -3.88 -11.40
C ASP A 247 -9.95 -2.44 -11.00
N GLU A 248 -10.34 -1.63 -11.99
CA GLU A 248 -10.78 -0.25 -11.78
C GLU A 248 -12.09 -0.12 -11.00
N SER A 249 -12.93 -1.16 -11.00
CA SER A 249 -14.24 -1.16 -10.34
C SER A 249 -14.14 -1.27 -8.82
N LYS A 250 -13.03 -1.80 -8.29
CA LYS A 250 -12.72 -1.87 -6.85
C LYS A 250 -13.85 -2.46 -6.02
N THR A 251 -14.61 -3.39 -6.58
CA THR A 251 -15.86 -3.90 -5.99
C THR A 251 -15.77 -5.38 -5.68
N LEU A 252 -16.00 -5.74 -4.42
CA LEU A 252 -16.16 -7.13 -4.00
C LEU A 252 -17.60 -7.58 -4.28
N CYS A 253 -17.75 -8.59 -5.15
CA CYS A 253 -19.03 -9.21 -5.44
C CYS A 253 -19.17 -10.52 -4.66
N LEU A 254 -20.25 -10.65 -3.88
CA LEU A 254 -20.51 -11.80 -3.02
C LEU A 254 -21.60 -12.71 -3.62
N PRO A 255 -21.59 -14.02 -3.31
CA PRO A 255 -22.59 -14.97 -3.81
C PRO A 255 -24.04 -14.64 -3.46
N ASN A 256 -24.29 -13.89 -2.38
CA ASN A 256 -25.63 -13.41 -2.02
C ASN A 256 -26.11 -12.20 -2.87
N GLY A 257 -25.35 -11.80 -3.90
CA GLY A 257 -25.61 -10.61 -4.70
C GLY A 257 -25.14 -9.30 -4.05
N GLY A 258 -24.59 -9.36 -2.84
CA GLY A 258 -24.00 -8.23 -2.14
C GLY A 258 -22.80 -7.68 -2.90
N ARG A 259 -22.70 -6.34 -2.95
CA ARG A 259 -21.58 -5.63 -3.58
C ARG A 259 -21.02 -4.62 -2.60
N THR A 260 -19.72 -4.63 -2.43
CA THR A 260 -19.04 -3.71 -1.51
C THR A 260 -17.83 -3.10 -2.21
N GLU A 261 -17.90 -1.79 -2.45
CA GLU A 261 -16.81 -1.03 -3.03
C GLU A 261 -15.71 -0.79 -1.99
N LEU A 262 -14.45 -0.90 -2.42
CA LEU A 262 -13.29 -0.63 -1.60
C LEU A 262 -13.08 0.89 -1.49
N VAL A 263 -13.16 1.42 -0.27
CA VAL A 263 -12.94 2.86 -0.02
C VAL A 263 -11.54 3.33 -0.41
N HIS A 264 -11.41 4.59 -0.81
CA HIS A 264 -10.18 5.17 -1.37
C HIS A 264 -8.94 5.11 -0.47
N HIS A 265 -9.10 4.89 0.83
CA HIS A 265 -8.00 4.78 1.79
C HIS A 265 -7.58 3.34 2.10
N CYS A 266 -8.22 2.33 1.50
CA CYS A 266 -7.83 0.93 1.64
C CYS A 266 -6.80 0.53 0.59
N ARG A 267 -5.88 -0.34 0.99
CA ARG A 267 -4.81 -0.90 0.17
C ARG A 267 -4.75 -2.41 0.38
N ILE A 268 -4.45 -3.15 -0.67
CA ILE A 268 -4.28 -4.60 -0.64
C ILE A 268 -2.82 -4.88 -1.01
N LEU A 269 -2.12 -5.57 -0.13
CA LEU A 269 -0.74 -5.98 -0.31
C LEU A 269 -0.70 -7.50 -0.43
N PHE A 270 -0.11 -8.01 -1.50
CA PHE A 270 0.14 -9.43 -1.67
C PHE A 270 1.59 -9.74 -1.33
N GLU A 271 1.84 -10.55 -0.31
CA GLU A 271 3.17 -11.08 -0.03
C GLU A 271 3.31 -12.43 -0.73
N VAL A 272 4.16 -12.49 -1.77
CA VAL A 272 4.25 -13.66 -2.65
C VAL A 272 5.70 -14.17 -2.71
N ARG A 273 5.86 -15.50 -2.77
CA ARG A 273 7.16 -16.13 -2.96
C ARG A 273 7.59 -16.03 -4.43
N GLU A 274 8.85 -15.66 -4.65
CA GLU A 274 9.49 -15.85 -5.95
C GLU A 274 9.78 -17.34 -6.15
N ASN A 275 9.33 -17.90 -7.28
CA ASN A 275 9.41 -19.34 -7.53
C ASN A 275 10.81 -19.80 -7.89
#